data_AF-B5JHY8-F1
#
_entry.id   AF-B5JHY8-F1
#
_cell.length_a   1.000
_cell.length_b   1.000
_cell.length_c   1.000
_cell.angle_alpha   90.00
_cell.angle_beta   90.00
_cell.angle_gamma   90.00
#
_symmetry.space_group_name_H-M   'P 1'
#
loop_
_entity.id
_entity.type
_entity.pdbx_description
1 polymer ?
#
loop_
_entity_poly.entity_id
_entity_poly.type
_entity_poly.pdbx_seq_one_letter_code
_entity_poly.pdbx_strand_id
1 'polypeptide(L)'
;MYTLSLKKICVASAVFAAGLTTLSTASAVVVDEILTVPSNLEDDWAITAIAGGGTASIVDLTGLGGDLENNQPLSTGAAKLTTGLADPDRAEIGTVLDFGLASDLLKSVDLAYSFYKATVAGGNVFAAPALKLTIYAAGGTGDNWGQLVFEPYLNGTNPPTPDVWTNVVIDENTGSGVDTTAGWWWTGGFEILSSSGGNPYRSLSEWADAFASSDGTDFANAHVVGLAVGVGTYNQGQLGYVDDIRIDTGSINKTYDFETAAVPDSGSMIGLLMFSLTALIGFRRISSRR
;
A
#
# COMPACT_ATOMS: atom_id res chain seq x y z
N MET A 1 -19.04 -77.13 -2.94
CA MET A 1 -20.21 -76.49 -3.58
C MET A 1 -20.56 -75.24 -2.80
N TYR A 2 -20.24 -74.05 -3.32
CA TYR A 2 -21.14 -72.89 -3.47
C TYR A 2 -20.33 -71.77 -4.15
N THR A 3 -20.78 -71.52 -5.37
CA THR A 3 -20.53 -70.48 -6.38
C THR A 3 -20.06 -69.10 -5.92
N LEU A 4 -19.13 -68.55 -6.72
CA LEU A 4 -18.78 -67.12 -6.83
C LEU A 4 -20.01 -66.21 -6.98
N SER A 5 -19.91 -64.99 -6.45
CA SER A 5 -20.58 -63.83 -7.03
C SER A 5 -19.67 -62.60 -6.98
N LEU A 6 -18.94 -62.36 -8.07
CA LEU A 6 -18.45 -61.04 -8.46
C LEU A 6 -19.66 -60.09 -8.55
N LYS A 7 -19.77 -59.13 -7.63
CA LYS A 7 -20.62 -57.96 -7.82
C LYS A 7 -19.90 -56.70 -7.32
N LYS A 8 -19.59 -55.86 -8.30
CA LYS A 8 -19.51 -54.39 -8.24
C LYS A 8 -18.20 -53.81 -7.70
N ILE A 9 -17.24 -53.78 -8.62
CA ILE A 9 -16.45 -52.59 -8.94
C ILE A 9 -17.40 -51.39 -9.11
N CYS A 10 -16.95 -50.21 -8.69
CA CYS A 10 -17.58 -48.87 -8.75
C CYS A 10 -18.20 -48.36 -7.44
N VAL A 11 -17.33 -47.82 -6.57
CA VAL A 11 -17.63 -46.65 -5.71
C VAL A 11 -16.40 -45.75 -5.80
N ALA A 12 -16.34 -44.93 -6.85
CA ALA A 12 -16.62 -43.50 -6.78
C ALA A 12 -15.45 -42.71 -6.18
N SER A 13 -14.44 -42.48 -7.02
CA SER A 13 -13.53 -41.34 -6.92
C SER A 13 -14.36 -40.06 -7.12
N ALA A 14 -14.79 -39.41 -6.05
CA ALA A 14 -15.42 -38.08 -6.10
C ALA A 14 -15.46 -37.43 -4.71
N VAL A 15 -14.30 -37.08 -4.15
CA VAL A 15 -14.20 -36.05 -3.10
C VAL A 15 -12.90 -35.28 -3.33
N PHE A 16 -12.88 -34.41 -4.34
CA PHE A 16 -11.86 -33.36 -4.48
C PHE A 16 -12.41 -32.24 -5.36
N ALA A 17 -13.55 -31.68 -4.96
CA ALA A 17 -14.14 -30.51 -5.63
C ALA A 17 -15.18 -29.86 -4.70
N ALA A 18 -14.75 -29.28 -3.58
CA ALA A 18 -15.53 -28.30 -2.83
C ALA A 18 -14.60 -27.65 -1.81
N GLY A 19 -14.31 -26.37 -1.99
CA GLY A 19 -13.46 -25.59 -1.08
C GLY A 19 -12.26 -24.91 -1.75
N LEU A 20 -12.31 -24.61 -3.05
CA LEU A 20 -11.50 -23.51 -3.57
C LEU A 20 -12.26 -22.23 -3.24
N THR A 21 -12.17 -21.79 -1.98
CA THR A 21 -12.45 -20.39 -1.66
C THR A 21 -11.49 -19.59 -2.51
N THR A 22 -12.01 -18.83 -3.47
CA THR A 22 -11.26 -17.80 -4.18
C THR A 22 -10.87 -16.76 -3.14
N LEU A 23 -9.77 -17.00 -2.43
CA LEU A 23 -9.00 -15.92 -1.85
C LEU A 23 -8.55 -15.11 -3.07
N SER A 24 -9.15 -13.93 -3.28
CA SER A 24 -8.58 -12.97 -4.22
C SER A 24 -7.20 -12.63 -3.65
N THR A 25 -6.18 -13.28 -4.19
CA THR A 25 -4.80 -12.87 -3.92
C THR A 25 -4.66 -11.49 -4.53
N ALA A 26 -4.24 -10.53 -3.71
CA ALA A 26 -3.86 -9.20 -4.20
C ALA A 26 -2.95 -9.33 -5.42
N SER A 27 -3.18 -8.52 -6.45
CA SER A 27 -2.25 -8.45 -7.57
C SER A 27 -0.98 -7.78 -7.07
N ALA A 28 0.10 -8.55 -6.96
CA ALA A 28 1.42 -8.00 -6.66
C ALA A 28 1.94 -7.24 -7.90
N VAL A 29 2.28 -5.98 -7.70
CA VAL A 29 2.82 -5.07 -8.71
C VAL A 29 4.24 -4.75 -8.29
N VAL A 30 5.21 -5.15 -9.11
CA VAL A 30 6.60 -4.75 -8.91
C VAL A 30 6.78 -3.37 -9.52
N VAL A 31 7.22 -2.42 -8.70
CA VAL A 31 7.58 -1.05 -9.08
C VAL A 31 9.10 -1.00 -9.16
N ASP A 32 9.64 -0.89 -10.36
CA ASP A 32 11.09 -0.88 -10.61
C ASP A 32 11.65 0.48 -11.06
N GLU A 33 10.76 1.45 -11.26
CA GLU A 33 11.10 2.84 -11.54
C GLU A 33 10.18 3.80 -10.79
N ILE A 34 10.75 4.91 -10.30
CA ILE A 34 9.98 6.09 -9.88
C ILE A 34 10.16 7.14 -10.97
N LEU A 35 9.08 7.41 -11.71
CA LEU A 35 9.09 8.40 -12.77
C LEU A 35 9.30 9.81 -12.22
N THR A 36 10.01 10.64 -12.96
CA THR A 36 10.21 12.05 -12.60
C THR A 36 9.01 12.93 -12.95
N VAL A 37 8.09 12.41 -13.77
CA VAL A 37 6.85 13.07 -14.19
C VAL A 37 5.72 12.06 -14.05
N PRO A 38 4.60 12.41 -13.38
CA PRO A 38 3.43 11.54 -13.32
C PRO A 38 2.97 11.13 -14.72
N SER A 39 2.77 9.84 -14.92
CA SER A 39 2.10 9.30 -16.09
C SER A 39 0.61 9.07 -15.78
N ASN A 40 -0.16 8.79 -16.82
CA ASN A 40 -1.55 8.33 -16.70
C ASN A 40 -1.67 6.80 -16.90
N LEU A 41 -0.54 6.08 -16.87
CA LEU A 41 -0.55 4.64 -16.94
C LEU A 41 -0.87 4.10 -15.55
N GLU A 42 -1.70 3.07 -15.52
CA GLU A 42 -2.00 2.33 -14.32
C GLU A 42 -0.70 1.76 -13.72
N ASP A 43 -0.59 1.81 -12.40
CA ASP A 43 0.54 1.26 -11.63
C ASP A 43 1.89 1.96 -11.77
N ASP A 44 2.00 2.98 -12.61
CA ASP A 44 3.19 3.84 -12.62
C ASP A 44 3.26 4.64 -11.32
N TRP A 45 4.43 4.60 -10.68
CA TRP A 45 4.77 5.44 -9.54
C TRP A 45 5.65 6.59 -10.00
N ALA A 46 5.35 7.79 -9.52
CA ALA A 46 6.07 8.99 -9.90
C ALA A 46 6.32 9.89 -8.69
N ILE A 47 7.28 10.80 -8.84
CA ILE A 47 7.44 11.94 -7.95
C ILE A 47 6.20 12.83 -8.04
N THR A 48 5.45 12.95 -6.95
CA THR A 48 4.28 13.84 -6.84
C THR A 48 4.65 15.16 -6.18
N ALA A 49 5.63 15.16 -5.26
CA ALA A 49 6.15 16.37 -4.66
C ALA A 49 7.59 16.22 -4.13
N ILE A 50 8.50 17.04 -4.64
CA ILE A 50 9.85 17.23 -4.09
C ILE A 50 10.07 18.72 -3.87
N ALA A 51 10.66 19.09 -2.75
CA ALA A 51 11.13 20.46 -2.53
C ALA A 51 12.41 20.49 -1.70
N GLY A 52 13.23 21.51 -1.95
CA GLY A 52 14.50 21.75 -1.28
C GLY A 52 15.44 20.54 -1.34
N GLY A 53 15.88 20.04 -0.19
CA GLY A 53 16.74 18.87 -0.05
C GLY A 53 16.05 17.51 -0.18
N GLY A 54 14.78 17.48 -0.60
CA GLY A 54 14.00 16.25 -0.77
C GLY A 54 14.50 15.34 -1.89
N THR A 55 14.51 14.03 -1.67
CA THR A 55 14.80 13.02 -2.72
C THR A 55 13.91 11.79 -2.61
N ALA A 56 13.69 11.11 -3.74
CA ALA A 56 13.00 9.83 -3.82
C ALA A 56 13.72 8.89 -4.81
N SER A 57 13.85 7.61 -4.46
CA SER A 57 14.51 6.59 -5.30
C SER A 57 14.13 5.19 -4.83
N ILE A 58 14.21 4.18 -5.70
CA ILE A 58 14.17 2.76 -5.28
C ILE A 58 15.60 2.31 -4.97
N VAL A 59 15.79 1.56 -3.89
CA VAL A 59 17.12 1.08 -3.46
C VAL A 59 17.08 -0.39 -3.09
N ASP A 60 18.17 -1.11 -3.40
CA ASP A 60 18.43 -2.46 -2.92
C ASP A 60 18.94 -2.39 -1.48
N LEU A 61 18.32 -3.17 -0.60
CA LEU A 61 18.63 -3.25 0.83
C LEU A 61 19.64 -4.37 1.15
N THR A 62 20.01 -5.20 0.17
CA THR A 62 20.97 -6.28 0.32
C THR A 62 22.32 -5.76 0.80
N GLY A 63 22.82 -6.31 1.92
CA GLY A 63 24.07 -5.92 2.54
C GLY A 63 24.05 -4.61 3.35
N LEU A 64 22.89 -3.97 3.53
CA LEU A 64 22.77 -2.80 4.41
C LEU A 64 22.74 -3.15 5.91
N GLY A 65 22.40 -4.40 6.24
CA GLY A 65 22.41 -4.96 7.58
C GLY A 65 21.31 -4.44 8.50
N GLY A 66 21.37 -4.87 9.76
CA GLY A 66 20.42 -4.45 10.80
C GLY A 66 18.98 -4.84 10.48
N ASP A 67 18.02 -4.15 11.13
CA ASP A 67 16.61 -4.41 10.89
C ASP A 67 16.16 -3.94 9.50
N LEU A 68 16.86 -2.98 8.89
CA LEU A 68 16.56 -2.47 7.55
C LEU A 68 16.59 -3.61 6.51
N GLU A 69 17.61 -4.47 6.53
CA GLU A 69 17.73 -5.63 5.63
C GLU A 69 17.02 -6.87 6.19
N ASN A 70 17.19 -7.19 7.48
CA ASN A 70 16.78 -8.51 8.00
C ASN A 70 15.27 -8.64 8.23
N ASN A 71 14.55 -7.51 8.35
CA ASN A 71 13.12 -7.48 8.68
C ASN A 71 12.31 -6.73 7.62
N GLN A 72 12.82 -6.61 6.39
CA GLN A 72 12.11 -5.95 5.31
C GLN A 72 10.77 -6.65 4.98
N PRO A 73 9.73 -5.88 4.60
CA PRO A 73 8.36 -6.41 4.45
C PRO A 73 8.22 -7.34 3.25
N LEU A 74 8.76 -6.94 2.09
CA LEU A 74 8.83 -7.74 0.86
C LEU A 74 10.29 -8.00 0.48
N SER A 75 10.61 -8.20 -0.80
CA SER A 75 11.81 -8.95 -1.20
C SER A 75 13.14 -8.31 -0.79
N THR A 76 13.71 -7.41 -1.58
CA THR A 76 15.06 -6.86 -1.39
C THR A 76 15.11 -5.35 -1.54
N GLY A 77 14.07 -4.72 -2.07
CA GLY A 77 14.04 -3.30 -2.33
C GLY A 77 13.08 -2.55 -1.42
N ALA A 78 13.16 -1.22 -1.49
CA ALA A 78 12.16 -0.31 -0.95
C ALA A 78 12.24 1.05 -1.64
N ALA A 79 11.15 1.81 -1.59
CA ALA A 79 11.16 3.22 -1.93
C ALA A 79 11.84 4.02 -0.80
N LYS A 80 12.98 4.63 -1.08
CA LYS A 80 13.69 5.53 -0.17
C LYS A 80 13.25 6.97 -0.39
N LEU A 81 12.83 7.63 0.69
CA LEU A 81 12.43 9.03 0.74
C LEU A 81 13.31 9.78 1.73
N THR A 82 13.86 10.93 1.31
CA THR A 82 14.66 11.77 2.21
C THR A 82 14.20 13.22 2.20
N THR A 83 14.38 13.91 3.32
CA THR A 83 14.30 15.38 3.39
C THR A 83 15.62 15.97 3.85
N GLY A 84 15.92 17.20 3.43
CA GLY A 84 17.02 17.97 4.00
C GLY A 84 16.63 18.56 5.36
N LEU A 85 17.50 19.41 5.93
CA LEU A 85 17.32 19.97 7.27
C LEU A 85 16.48 21.26 7.32
N ALA A 86 15.83 21.67 6.22
CA ALA A 86 15.04 22.89 6.16
C ALA A 86 13.53 22.60 6.17
N ASP A 87 12.74 23.48 6.77
CA ASP A 87 11.26 23.40 6.83
C ASP A 87 10.56 23.13 5.49
N PRO A 88 10.94 23.76 4.36
CA PRO A 88 10.28 23.50 3.08
C PRO A 88 10.66 22.15 2.46
N ASP A 89 11.63 21.41 3.01
CA ASP A 89 12.07 20.15 2.43
C ASP A 89 10.97 19.09 2.54
N ARG A 90 10.68 18.41 1.43
CA ARG A 90 9.65 17.36 1.35
C ARG A 90 9.99 16.35 0.26
N ALA A 91 9.53 15.12 0.43
CA ALA A 91 9.61 14.08 -0.59
C ALA A 91 8.36 13.22 -0.58
N GLU A 92 7.77 13.05 -1.76
CA GLU A 92 6.54 12.29 -1.96
C GLU A 92 6.58 11.61 -3.33
N ILE A 93 6.14 10.35 -3.32
CA ILE A 93 5.87 9.57 -4.52
C ILE A 93 4.43 9.07 -4.45
N GLY A 94 3.84 8.84 -5.62
CA GLY A 94 2.49 8.31 -5.69
C GLY A 94 2.16 7.78 -7.07
N THR A 95 1.02 7.10 -7.12
CA THR A 95 0.39 6.63 -8.34
C THR A 95 -0.97 7.31 -8.53
N VAL A 96 -1.36 7.48 -9.78
CA VAL A 96 -2.63 8.10 -10.18
C VAL A 96 -3.50 7.04 -10.83
N LEU A 97 -4.59 6.72 -10.15
CA LEU A 97 -5.61 5.77 -10.61
C LEU A 97 -6.94 6.23 -10.05
N ASP A 98 -8.03 5.99 -10.78
CA ASP A 98 -9.37 6.11 -10.22
C ASP A 98 -9.67 4.86 -9.37
N PHE A 99 -9.53 5.00 -8.06
CA PHE A 99 -9.80 3.92 -7.11
C PHE A 99 -11.30 3.73 -6.82
N GLY A 100 -12.15 4.65 -7.31
CA GLY A 100 -13.59 4.62 -7.14
C GLY A 100 -14.14 5.85 -6.42
N LEU A 101 -15.47 5.84 -6.22
CA LEU A 101 -16.19 6.92 -5.53
C LEU A 101 -15.70 7.06 -4.09
N ALA A 102 -15.34 8.27 -3.70
CA ALA A 102 -14.85 8.58 -2.36
C ALA A 102 -15.93 8.32 -1.29
N SER A 103 -17.21 8.52 -1.62
CA SER A 103 -18.32 8.27 -0.68
C SER A 103 -18.38 6.81 -0.20
N ASP A 104 -17.99 5.89 -1.06
CA ASP A 104 -18.09 4.45 -0.85
C ASP A 104 -16.75 3.90 -0.35
N LEU A 105 -15.66 4.25 -1.04
CA LEU A 105 -14.31 3.78 -0.74
C LEU A 105 -13.91 4.14 0.69
N LEU A 106 -14.11 5.40 1.12
CA LEU A 106 -13.70 5.83 2.46
C LEU A 106 -14.48 5.13 3.59
N LYS A 107 -15.53 4.37 3.27
CA LYS A 107 -16.36 3.61 4.22
C LYS A 107 -16.12 2.10 4.15
N SER A 108 -15.23 1.62 3.30
CA SER A 108 -15.03 0.18 3.10
C SER A 108 -13.64 -0.22 2.61
N VAL A 109 -12.69 0.71 2.51
CA VAL A 109 -11.34 0.41 2.02
C VAL A 109 -10.49 -0.22 3.12
N ASP A 110 -9.72 -1.23 2.75
CA ASP A 110 -8.58 -1.70 3.52
C ASP A 110 -7.29 -1.18 2.87
N LEU A 111 -6.49 -0.45 3.64
CA LEU A 111 -5.19 0.06 3.23
C LEU A 111 -4.12 -0.54 4.15
N ALA A 112 -2.92 -0.74 3.61
CA ALA A 112 -1.76 -1.02 4.43
C ALA A 112 -0.50 -0.45 3.79
N TYR A 113 0.52 -0.23 4.60
CA TYR A 113 1.87 0.03 4.11
C TYR A 113 2.87 -0.27 5.21
N SER A 114 4.09 -0.58 4.82
CA SER A 114 5.20 -0.72 5.74
C SER A 114 6.19 0.42 5.56
N PHE A 115 6.72 0.93 6.67
CA PHE A 115 7.77 1.95 6.62
C PHE A 115 8.91 1.65 7.61
N TYR A 116 10.11 2.07 7.25
CA TYR A 116 11.27 2.13 8.13
C TYR A 116 11.69 3.58 8.26
N LYS A 117 11.76 4.11 9.48
CA LYS A 117 12.31 5.44 9.75
C LYS A 117 13.74 5.27 10.28
N ALA A 118 14.75 5.77 9.58
CA ALA A 118 16.12 5.74 10.09
C ALA A 118 16.38 6.86 11.12
N THR A 119 17.28 6.60 12.06
CA THR A 119 17.81 7.66 12.92
C THR A 119 18.72 8.59 12.12
N VAL A 120 18.39 9.89 12.07
CA VAL A 120 19.21 10.93 11.45
C VAL A 120 19.59 11.96 12.51
N ALA A 121 20.89 12.22 12.65
CA ALA A 121 21.39 13.21 13.59
C ALA A 121 20.85 14.61 13.24
N GLY A 122 20.14 15.24 14.19
CA GLY A 122 19.51 16.55 13.98
C GLY A 122 18.22 16.52 13.15
N GLY A 123 17.73 15.34 12.76
CA GLY A 123 16.44 15.17 12.09
C GLY A 123 15.25 15.23 13.05
N ASN A 124 14.07 15.47 12.50
CA ASN A 124 12.81 15.45 13.25
C ASN A 124 12.52 14.01 13.75
N VAL A 125 12.33 13.86 15.05
CA VAL A 125 12.10 12.54 15.68
C VAL A 125 10.66 12.07 15.58
N PHE A 126 9.71 12.98 15.35
CA PHE A 126 8.26 12.71 15.37
C PHE A 126 7.68 12.33 14.01
N ALA A 127 8.37 12.64 12.92
CA ALA A 127 7.87 12.37 11.58
C ALA A 127 8.28 10.97 11.08
N ALA A 128 7.45 10.36 10.24
CA ALA A 128 7.77 9.19 9.44
C ALA A 128 7.02 9.28 8.10
N PRO A 129 7.29 8.40 7.12
CA PRO A 129 6.49 8.35 5.89
C PRO A 129 4.99 8.19 6.19
N ALA A 130 4.19 9.07 5.60
CA ALA A 130 2.74 9.15 5.75
C ALA A 130 2.06 8.70 4.46
N LEU A 131 0.98 7.92 4.59
CA LEU A 131 0.14 7.51 3.46
C LEU A 131 -0.89 8.61 3.16
N LYS A 132 -1.20 8.81 1.88
CA LYS A 132 -2.09 9.88 1.42
C LYS A 132 -3.06 9.39 0.37
N LEU A 133 -4.30 9.84 0.49
CA LEU A 133 -5.34 9.65 -0.52
C LEU A 133 -5.68 11.00 -1.13
N THR A 134 -5.63 11.08 -2.46
CA THR A 134 -6.05 12.29 -3.19
C THR A 134 -7.50 12.15 -3.60
N ILE A 135 -8.33 13.12 -3.23
CA ILE A 135 -9.76 13.14 -3.54
C ILE A 135 -10.04 14.29 -4.50
N TYR A 136 -10.79 14.02 -5.56
CA TYR A 136 -11.14 14.99 -6.58
C TYR A 136 -12.57 14.79 -7.10
N ALA A 137 -13.36 15.86 -7.19
CA ALA A 137 -14.67 15.83 -7.86
C ALA A 137 -14.61 16.54 -9.22
N ALA A 138 -14.59 15.76 -10.29
CA ALA A 138 -14.57 16.31 -11.65
C ALA A 138 -15.83 17.15 -11.93
N GLY A 139 -15.64 18.42 -12.33
CA GLY A 139 -16.75 19.33 -12.61
C GLY A 139 -17.40 19.97 -11.38
N GLY A 140 -16.88 19.71 -10.18
CA GLY A 140 -17.22 20.46 -8.97
C GLY A 140 -16.89 21.95 -9.10
N THR A 141 -17.51 22.77 -8.26
CA THR A 141 -17.32 24.22 -8.23
C THR A 141 -16.62 24.64 -6.95
N GLY A 142 -15.54 25.42 -7.04
CA GLY A 142 -14.81 25.87 -5.84
C GLY A 142 -13.61 25.00 -5.55
N ASP A 143 -13.46 24.51 -4.32
CA ASP A 143 -12.30 23.76 -3.82
C ASP A 143 -12.54 22.24 -3.82
N ASN A 144 -12.93 21.69 -4.98
CA ASN A 144 -13.28 20.29 -5.21
C ASN A 144 -12.12 19.28 -5.19
N TRP A 145 -11.02 19.58 -4.50
CA TRP A 145 -9.81 18.77 -4.44
C TRP A 145 -9.09 18.90 -3.10
N GLY A 146 -8.51 17.78 -2.63
CA GLY A 146 -7.54 17.78 -1.54
C GLY A 146 -6.96 16.40 -1.27
N GLN A 147 -6.20 16.28 -0.18
CA GLN A 147 -5.59 15.04 0.27
C GLN A 147 -5.91 14.74 1.73
N LEU A 148 -6.33 13.49 1.98
CA LEU A 148 -6.34 12.92 3.32
C LEU A 148 -4.96 12.36 3.59
N VAL A 149 -4.36 12.74 4.71
CA VAL A 149 -3.01 12.32 5.11
C VAL A 149 -3.12 11.52 6.40
N PHE A 150 -2.66 10.28 6.35
CA PHE A 150 -2.60 9.39 7.50
C PHE A 150 -1.21 9.42 8.13
N GLU A 151 -1.18 9.70 9.42
CA GLU A 151 0.04 9.63 10.20
C GLU A 151 -0.20 8.70 11.41
N PRO A 152 0.49 7.55 11.49
CA PRO A 152 0.27 6.55 12.54
C PRO A 152 0.75 6.99 13.94
N TYR A 153 1.29 8.21 14.04
CA TYR A 153 1.90 8.79 15.23
C TYR A 153 1.24 10.12 15.65
N LEU A 154 0.20 10.56 14.93
CA LEU A 154 -0.34 11.92 15.01
C LEU A 154 -1.08 12.21 16.31
N ASN A 155 -1.72 11.22 16.91
CA ASN A 155 -2.63 11.42 18.06
C ASN A 155 -2.02 11.01 19.41
N GLY A 156 -0.72 10.65 19.43
CA GLY A 156 0.02 10.23 20.63
C GLY A 156 1.25 11.08 20.94
N THR A 157 1.79 10.95 22.15
CA THR A 157 3.09 11.55 22.55
C THR A 157 4.30 10.72 22.13
N ASN A 158 4.08 9.60 21.42
CA ASN A 158 5.11 8.60 21.16
C ASN A 158 5.56 8.71 19.70
N PRO A 159 6.77 9.23 19.43
CA PRO A 159 7.30 9.23 18.08
C PRO A 159 7.38 7.80 17.53
N PRO A 160 7.37 7.63 16.19
CA PRO A 160 7.69 6.35 15.57
C PRO A 160 9.02 5.82 16.10
N THR A 161 9.07 4.53 16.41
CA THR A 161 10.34 3.90 16.82
C THR A 161 11.28 3.93 15.61
N PRO A 162 12.45 4.58 15.70
CA PRO A 162 13.38 4.59 14.59
C PRO A 162 14.10 3.24 14.50
N ASP A 163 14.70 3.02 13.33
CA ASP A 163 15.52 1.88 12.97
C ASP A 163 14.82 0.52 13.05
N VAL A 164 13.50 0.50 12.87
CA VAL A 164 12.67 -0.70 12.77
C VAL A 164 11.64 -0.54 11.65
N TRP A 165 11.28 -1.65 11.01
CA TRP A 165 10.13 -1.69 10.12
C TRP A 165 8.83 -1.68 10.93
N THR A 166 7.92 -0.80 10.54
CA THR A 166 6.59 -0.65 11.11
C THR A 166 5.56 -0.95 10.03
N ASN A 167 4.75 -2.00 10.25
CA ASN A 167 3.62 -2.30 9.40
C ASN A 167 2.38 -1.56 9.91
N VAL A 168 1.71 -0.85 9.01
CA VAL A 168 0.50 -0.08 9.29
C VAL A 168 -0.65 -0.71 8.53
N VAL A 169 -1.74 -1.01 9.23
CA VAL A 169 -3.00 -1.48 8.65
C VAL A 169 -4.07 -0.46 8.99
N ILE A 170 -4.87 -0.09 7.99
CA ILE A 170 -5.85 0.98 8.08
C ILE A 170 -7.16 0.49 7.46
N ASP A 171 -8.21 0.50 8.27
CA ASP A 171 -9.59 0.33 7.84
C ASP A 171 -10.35 1.66 7.87
N GLU A 172 -11.66 1.65 7.60
CA GLU A 172 -12.49 2.86 7.59
C GLU A 172 -12.63 3.55 8.96
N ASN A 173 -12.28 2.87 10.05
CA ASN A 173 -12.43 3.33 11.44
C ASN A 173 -11.09 3.72 12.10
N THR A 174 -9.97 3.42 11.45
CA THR A 174 -8.62 3.69 11.94
C THR A 174 -8.37 5.20 12.03
N GLY A 175 -7.79 5.66 13.15
CA GLY A 175 -7.55 7.09 13.39
C GLY A 175 -8.78 7.90 13.78
N SER A 176 -9.86 7.25 14.22
CA SER A 176 -11.07 7.93 14.70
C SER A 176 -10.79 8.87 15.89
N GLY A 177 -11.68 9.81 16.19
CA GLY A 177 -11.50 10.77 17.29
C GLY A 177 -11.30 10.15 18.70
N VAL A 178 -11.47 8.84 18.85
CA VAL A 178 -11.18 8.07 20.07
C VAL A 178 -9.85 7.31 20.01
N ASP A 179 -9.24 7.15 18.83
CA ASP A 179 -7.92 6.56 18.63
C ASP A 179 -6.86 7.57 19.06
N THR A 180 -6.18 7.32 20.17
CA THR A 180 -5.14 8.21 20.71
C THR A 180 -3.76 7.94 20.13
N THR A 181 -3.66 7.26 18.99
CA THR A 181 -2.36 6.87 18.41
C THR A 181 -2.20 7.34 16.98
N ALA A 182 -3.22 7.16 16.14
CA ALA A 182 -3.19 7.53 14.74
C ALA A 182 -4.32 8.51 14.38
N GLY A 183 -4.24 9.11 13.19
CA GLY A 183 -5.28 10.00 12.72
C GLY A 183 -5.12 10.39 11.25
N TRP A 184 -6.24 10.60 10.58
CA TRP A 184 -6.24 11.29 9.29
C TRP A 184 -6.50 12.77 9.48
N TRP A 185 -5.75 13.58 8.75
CA TRP A 185 -5.95 15.02 8.67
C TRP A 185 -6.14 15.45 7.21
N TRP A 186 -6.79 16.59 7.00
CA TRP A 186 -7.21 17.06 5.68
C TRP A 186 -6.41 18.29 5.23
N THR A 187 -5.96 18.30 3.97
CA THR A 187 -5.19 19.42 3.42
C THR A 187 -6.04 20.63 3.02
N GLY A 188 -7.37 20.51 3.03
CA GLY A 188 -8.31 21.53 2.57
C GLY A 188 -9.01 21.12 1.28
N GLY A 189 -10.21 21.67 1.05
CA GLY A 189 -11.12 21.30 -0.04
C GLY A 189 -12.51 20.89 0.47
N PHE A 190 -13.50 20.82 -0.42
CA PHE A 190 -14.90 20.47 -0.13
C PHE A 190 -15.52 21.36 0.94
N GLU A 191 -15.23 22.67 0.88
CA GLU A 191 -15.63 23.69 1.85
C GLU A 191 -15.12 23.44 3.29
N ILE A 192 -14.17 22.50 3.45
CA ILE A 192 -13.47 22.23 4.71
C ILE A 192 -12.06 22.78 4.64
N LEU A 193 -11.72 23.65 5.59
CA LEU A 193 -10.38 24.21 5.71
C LEU A 193 -9.34 23.13 6.02
N SER A 194 -8.11 23.38 5.57
CA SER A 194 -6.95 22.60 5.96
C SER A 194 -6.78 22.57 7.48
N SER A 195 -6.50 21.40 8.04
CA SER A 195 -6.08 21.30 9.44
C SER A 195 -4.56 21.42 9.62
N SER A 196 -3.79 21.45 8.52
CA SER A 196 -2.33 21.63 8.53
C SER A 196 -1.59 20.66 9.47
N GLY A 197 -1.99 19.38 9.50
CA GLY A 197 -1.45 18.38 10.42
C GLY A 197 -2.01 18.46 11.85
N GLY A 198 -2.86 19.44 12.14
CA GLY A 198 -3.55 19.61 13.42
C GLY A 198 -4.94 18.98 13.46
N ASN A 199 -5.58 19.11 14.62
CA ASN A 199 -6.97 18.72 14.84
C ASN A 199 -7.94 19.44 13.89
N PRO A 200 -9.08 18.82 13.52
CA PRO A 200 -9.56 17.52 14.01
C PRO A 200 -8.90 16.34 13.30
N TYR A 201 -8.57 15.30 14.07
CA TYR A 201 -8.24 13.98 13.55
C TYR A 201 -9.51 13.14 13.46
N ARG A 202 -9.68 12.46 12.34
CA ARG A 202 -10.85 11.63 12.04
C ARG A 202 -10.39 10.36 11.37
N SER A 203 -11.23 9.34 11.45
CA SER A 203 -11.15 8.16 10.58
C SER A 203 -11.62 8.50 9.16
N LEU A 204 -11.39 7.58 8.22
CA LEU A 204 -11.85 7.75 6.83
C LEU A 204 -13.38 7.88 6.75
N SER A 205 -14.11 7.05 7.51
CA SER A 205 -15.57 7.09 7.56
C SER A 205 -16.11 8.42 8.10
N GLU A 206 -15.50 8.95 9.17
CA GLU A 206 -15.83 10.26 9.73
C GLU A 206 -15.47 11.42 8.78
N TRP A 207 -14.41 11.31 7.98
CA TRP A 207 -14.08 12.28 6.93
C TRP A 207 -15.11 12.24 5.80
N ALA A 208 -15.54 11.05 5.37
CA ALA A 208 -16.58 10.91 4.36
C ALA A 208 -17.89 11.59 4.79
N ASP A 209 -18.30 11.42 6.05
CA ASP A 209 -19.48 12.08 6.61
C ASP A 209 -19.30 13.60 6.72
N ALA A 210 -18.09 14.07 7.05
CA ALA A 210 -17.77 15.49 7.11
C ALA A 210 -17.86 16.14 5.72
N PHE A 211 -17.28 15.53 4.68
CA PHE A 211 -17.36 16.03 3.30
C PHE A 211 -18.79 16.04 2.79
N ALA A 212 -19.55 14.96 3.00
CA ALA A 212 -20.95 14.88 2.59
C ALA A 212 -21.83 15.95 3.27
N SER A 213 -21.49 16.34 4.50
CA SER A 213 -22.20 17.39 5.25
C SER A 213 -21.82 18.81 4.83
N SER A 214 -20.55 19.02 4.46
CA SER A 214 -20.00 20.32 4.08
C SER A 214 -20.33 20.67 2.62
N ASP A 215 -20.07 19.73 1.72
CA ASP A 215 -20.25 19.89 0.27
C ASP A 215 -20.75 18.59 -0.37
N GLY A 216 -21.97 18.20 -0.01
CA GLY A 216 -22.58 16.96 -0.49
C GLY A 216 -22.84 16.92 -2.00
N THR A 217 -22.80 18.06 -2.71
CA THR A 217 -23.03 18.07 -4.16
C THR A 217 -21.77 17.66 -4.91
N ASP A 218 -20.63 18.27 -4.58
CA ASP A 218 -19.38 17.92 -5.23
C ASP A 218 -18.85 16.58 -4.69
N PHE A 219 -18.95 16.34 -3.38
CA PHE A 219 -18.48 15.10 -2.78
C PHE A 219 -19.22 13.85 -3.27
N ALA A 220 -20.52 13.96 -3.61
CA ALA A 220 -21.29 12.84 -4.16
C ALA A 220 -20.73 12.30 -5.50
N ASN A 221 -19.93 13.10 -6.22
CA ASN A 221 -19.26 12.72 -7.45
C ASN A 221 -17.73 12.75 -7.30
N ALA A 222 -17.22 12.78 -6.07
CA ALA A 222 -15.79 12.76 -5.81
C ALA A 222 -15.24 11.33 -5.95
N HIS A 223 -14.04 11.23 -6.51
CA HIS A 223 -13.29 10.01 -6.64
C HIS A 223 -12.00 10.09 -5.85
N VAL A 224 -11.52 8.95 -5.36
CA VAL A 224 -10.14 8.81 -4.88
C VAL A 224 -9.27 8.56 -6.11
N VAL A 225 -8.50 9.57 -6.51
CA VAL A 225 -7.77 9.60 -7.79
C VAL A 225 -6.27 9.41 -7.63
N GLY A 226 -5.79 9.18 -6.41
CA GLY A 226 -4.38 8.99 -6.17
C GLY A 226 -4.07 8.40 -4.80
N LEU A 227 -3.03 7.59 -4.78
CA LEU A 227 -2.43 6.99 -3.60
C LEU A 227 -0.96 7.42 -3.56
N ALA A 228 -0.53 8.01 -2.45
CA ALA A 228 0.83 8.49 -2.31
C ALA A 228 1.40 8.16 -0.94
N VAL A 229 2.72 8.14 -0.85
CA VAL A 229 3.47 8.06 0.40
C VAL A 229 4.54 9.15 0.40
N GLY A 230 4.71 9.81 1.53
CA GLY A 230 5.62 10.93 1.60
C GLY A 230 5.94 11.42 2.99
N VAL A 231 7.01 12.21 3.06
CA VAL A 231 7.34 13.05 4.20
C VAL A 231 7.03 14.49 3.82
N GLY A 232 6.08 15.11 4.52
CA GLY A 232 5.65 16.48 4.28
C GLY A 232 6.66 17.54 4.72
N THR A 233 6.34 18.81 4.42
CA THR A 233 7.08 19.97 4.94
C THR A 233 7.03 20.04 6.47
N TYR A 234 7.98 20.74 7.10
CA TYR A 234 8.21 20.81 8.56
C TYR A 234 8.63 19.48 9.20
N ASN A 235 8.97 18.48 8.37
CA ASN A 235 9.55 17.22 8.79
C ASN A 235 10.98 17.12 8.24
N GLN A 236 11.89 17.86 8.87
CA GLN A 236 13.27 18.02 8.43
C GLN A 236 14.10 16.78 8.77
N GLY A 237 15.14 16.51 7.98
CA GLY A 237 16.15 15.49 8.23
C GLY A 237 15.58 14.08 8.30
N GLN A 238 14.61 13.76 7.46
CA GLN A 238 14.04 12.42 7.40
C GLN A 238 14.83 11.54 6.43
N LEU A 239 14.99 10.28 6.82
CA LEU A 239 15.40 9.19 5.97
C LEU A 239 14.40 8.05 6.24
N GLY A 240 13.49 7.85 5.29
CA GLY A 240 12.45 6.83 5.35
C GLY A 240 12.59 5.84 4.21
N TYR A 241 12.18 4.61 4.46
CA TYR A 241 11.95 3.59 3.45
C TYR A 241 10.49 3.18 3.53
N VAL A 242 9.86 2.93 2.38
CA VAL A 242 8.46 2.51 2.27
C VAL A 242 8.39 1.31 1.34
N ASP A 243 7.58 0.34 1.72
CA ASP A 243 7.33 -0.88 0.96
C ASP A 243 5.96 -1.47 1.33
N ASP A 244 5.53 -2.51 0.60
CA ASP A 244 4.30 -3.27 0.86
C ASP A 244 3.04 -2.40 0.92
N ILE A 245 2.89 -1.48 -0.04
CA ILE A 245 1.71 -0.59 -0.08
C ILE A 245 0.53 -1.38 -0.63
N ARG A 246 -0.53 -1.53 0.15
CA ARG A 246 -1.73 -2.30 -0.20
C ARG A 246 -2.96 -1.43 -0.23
N ILE A 247 -3.81 -1.71 -1.19
CA ILE A 247 -5.15 -1.15 -1.31
C ILE A 247 -6.12 -2.25 -1.74
N ASP A 248 -7.18 -2.43 -0.97
CA ASP A 248 -8.32 -3.26 -1.29
C ASP A 248 -9.60 -2.42 -1.18
N THR A 249 -10.22 -2.14 -2.32
CA THR A 249 -11.52 -1.44 -2.42
C THR A 249 -12.68 -2.40 -2.70
N GLY A 250 -12.42 -3.71 -2.69
CA GLY A 250 -13.31 -4.77 -3.17
C GLY A 250 -13.32 -4.94 -4.69
N SER A 251 -13.06 -3.88 -5.46
CA SER A 251 -12.94 -3.92 -6.92
C SER A 251 -11.49 -3.85 -7.41
N ILE A 252 -10.64 -3.13 -6.67
CA ILE A 252 -9.20 -3.05 -6.87
C ILE A 252 -8.55 -3.70 -5.66
N ASN A 253 -7.67 -4.68 -5.89
CA ASN A 253 -6.89 -5.31 -4.83
C ASN A 253 -5.44 -5.44 -5.30
N LYS A 254 -4.58 -4.54 -4.84
CA LYS A 254 -3.18 -4.40 -5.28
C LYS A 254 -2.22 -4.34 -4.09
N THR A 255 -1.02 -4.85 -4.33
CA THR A 255 0.14 -4.70 -3.44
C THR A 255 1.31 -4.22 -4.27
N TYR A 256 1.86 -3.06 -3.93
CA TYR A 256 3.03 -2.47 -4.58
C TYR A 256 4.30 -2.84 -3.82
N ASP A 257 5.23 -3.44 -4.54
CA ASP A 257 6.53 -3.92 -4.09
C ASP A 257 7.64 -3.17 -4.83
N PHE A 258 8.50 -2.45 -4.14
CA PHE A 258 9.50 -1.58 -4.79
C PHE A 258 10.84 -2.31 -4.93
N GLU A 259 11.27 -2.63 -6.14
CA GLU A 259 12.46 -3.44 -6.38
C GLU A 259 13.40 -2.82 -7.42
N THR A 260 14.72 -2.86 -7.18
CA THR A 260 15.69 -2.33 -8.16
C THR A 260 15.90 -3.23 -9.38
N ALA A 261 15.39 -4.46 -9.32
CA ALA A 261 15.32 -5.40 -10.42
C ALA A 261 14.01 -6.18 -10.29
N ALA A 262 13.31 -6.41 -11.40
CA ALA A 262 12.11 -7.26 -11.39
C ALA A 262 12.44 -8.65 -10.84
N VAL A 263 12.15 -8.90 -9.57
CA VAL A 263 12.23 -10.22 -8.96
C VAL A 263 11.06 -11.02 -9.53
N PRO A 264 11.27 -12.23 -10.08
CA PRO A 264 10.16 -13.07 -10.50
C PRO A 264 9.21 -13.27 -9.32
N ASP A 265 7.95 -12.86 -9.49
CA ASP A 265 6.91 -13.02 -8.49
C ASP A 265 6.89 -14.45 -7.92
N SER A 266 6.60 -14.61 -6.63
CA SER A 266 6.68 -15.92 -5.97
C SER A 266 5.73 -16.96 -6.61
N GLY A 267 4.69 -16.51 -7.31
CA GLY A 267 3.76 -17.33 -8.09
C GLY A 267 4.41 -17.99 -9.31
N SER A 268 5.26 -17.28 -10.07
CA SER A 268 5.98 -17.88 -11.21
C SER A 268 7.03 -18.90 -10.77
N MET A 269 7.63 -18.71 -9.60
CA MET A 269 8.58 -19.67 -9.02
C MET A 269 7.92 -21.00 -8.62
N ILE A 270 6.71 -20.96 -8.04
CA ILE A 270 5.91 -22.17 -7.76
C ILE A 270 5.51 -22.86 -9.07
N GLY A 271 5.12 -22.08 -10.10
CA GLY A 271 4.83 -22.61 -11.43
C GLY A 271 6.02 -23.35 -12.05
N LEU A 272 7.23 -22.79 -11.95
CA LEU A 272 8.46 -23.42 -12.45
C LEU A 272 8.84 -24.69 -11.67
N LEU A 273 8.63 -24.68 -10.36
CA LEU A 273 8.81 -25.87 -9.50
C LEU A 273 7.82 -26.98 -9.88
N MET A 274 6.55 -26.65 -10.11
CA MET A 274 5.54 -27.63 -10.50
C MET A 274 5.77 -28.18 -11.92
N PHE A 275 6.23 -27.35 -12.86
CA PHE A 275 6.64 -27.79 -14.20
C PHE A 275 7.88 -28.70 -14.16
N SER A 276 8.86 -28.37 -13.33
CA SER A 276 10.08 -29.19 -13.20
C SER A 276 9.80 -30.54 -12.52
N LEU A 277 8.91 -30.61 -11.52
CA LEU A 277 8.47 -31.87 -10.91
C LEU A 277 7.67 -32.76 -11.87
N THR A 278 6.76 -32.19 -12.67
CA THR A 278 6.00 -32.96 -13.66
C THR A 278 6.88 -33.46 -14.81
N ALA A 279 7.84 -32.66 -15.26
CA ALA A 279 8.85 -33.10 -16.22
C ALA A 279 9.70 -34.26 -15.65
N LEU A 280 10.17 -34.16 -14.41
CA LEU A 280 10.99 -35.20 -13.79
C LEU A 280 10.24 -36.54 -13.65
N ILE A 281 8.96 -36.51 -13.27
CA ILE A 281 8.11 -37.71 -13.18
C ILE A 281 7.81 -38.28 -14.58
N GLY A 282 7.58 -37.42 -15.57
CA GLY A 282 7.38 -37.82 -16.97
C GLY A 282 8.58 -38.52 -17.57
N PHE A 283 9.79 -37.97 -17.40
CA PHE A 283 11.03 -38.56 -17.92
C PHE A 283 11.41 -39.87 -17.23
N ARG A 284 11.17 -40.00 -15.91
CA ARG A 284 11.46 -41.25 -15.16
C ARG A 284 10.56 -42.42 -15.58
N ARG A 285 9.36 -42.14 -16.10
CA ARG A 285 8.42 -43.15 -16.61
C ARG A 285 8.73 -43.62 -18.03
N ILE A 286 9.44 -42.81 -18.81
CA ILE A 286 9.85 -43.13 -20.19
C ILE A 286 11.17 -43.91 -20.20
N SER A 287 12.09 -43.65 -19.26
CA SER A 287 13.38 -44.36 -19.19
C SER A 287 13.31 -45.77 -18.58
N SER A 288 12.21 -46.14 -17.92
CA SER A 288 12.00 -47.48 -17.32
C SER A 288 11.27 -48.47 -18.26
N ARG A 289 11.03 -48.09 -19.52
CA ARG A 289 10.39 -48.94 -20.56
C ARG A 289 11.34 -49.27 -21.72
N ARG A 290 12.65 -49.20 -21.52
CA ARG A 290 13.65 -49.74 -22.46
C ARG A 290 14.48 -50.80 -21.77
#